data_AF-A0A5C8UTC4-F1
#
_entry.id   AF-A0A5C8UTC4-F1
#
_cell.length_a   1.000
_cell.length_b   1.000
_cell.length_c   1.000
_cell.angle_alpha   90.00
_cell.angle_beta   90.00
_cell.angle_gamma   90.00
#
_symmetry.space_group_name_H-M   'P 1'
#
loop_
_entity.id
_entity.type
_entity.pdbx_description
1 polymer ?
#
loop_
_entity_poly.entity_id
_entity_poly.type
_entity_poly.pdbx_seq_one_letter_code
_entity_poly.pdbx_strand_id
1 'polypeptide(L)'
;MTVTLTWLLIITILAAALAIYDGIVRLQGKRGNSFLAVAELVLAGLMLVSVFVALPVPFTTFVFSLVLEAVLIALVILPGKRRGGSSTATFIALVLNSVVVLIAAGWLHIPGLG
;
A
#
# COMPACT_ATOMS: atom_id res chain seq x y z
N MET A 1 2.01 24.62 0.45
CA MET A 1 1.79 23.60 1.49
C MET A 1 3.14 23.22 2.06
N THR A 2 3.32 23.35 3.36
CA THR A 2 4.50 22.81 4.07
C THR A 2 4.15 21.39 4.52
N VAL A 3 4.91 20.39 4.08
CA VAL A 3 4.75 19.00 4.55
C VAL A 3 5.69 18.80 5.74
N THR A 4 5.12 18.52 6.90
CA THR A 4 5.91 18.15 8.09
C THR A 4 6.39 16.72 7.96
N LEU A 5 7.69 16.50 8.13
CA LEU A 5 8.26 15.16 8.12
C LEU A 5 7.90 14.43 9.42
N THR A 6 7.06 13.39 9.32
CA THR A 6 6.69 12.52 10.43
C THR A 6 7.08 11.07 10.13
N TRP A 7 7.21 10.23 11.15
CA TRP A 7 7.49 8.81 10.96
C TRP A 7 6.36 8.10 10.20
N LEU A 8 5.10 8.49 10.45
CA LEU A 8 3.95 7.99 9.72
C LEU A 8 4.03 8.34 8.23
N LEU A 9 4.46 9.57 7.88
CA LEU A 9 4.68 9.96 6.49
C LEU A 9 5.71 9.03 5.82
N ILE A 10 6.83 8.78 6.48
CA ILE A 10 7.90 7.90 5.97
C ILE A 10 7.36 6.48 5.76
N ILE A 11 6.66 5.92 6.75
CA ILE A 11 6.06 4.58 6.67
C ILE A 11 5.06 4.50 5.50
N THR A 12 4.22 5.52 5.34
CA THR A 12 3.22 5.61 4.27
C THR A 12 3.87 5.60 2.89
N ILE A 13 4.94 6.38 2.72
CA ILE A 13 5.70 6.42 1.46
C ILE A 13 6.36 5.08 1.18
N LEU A 14 6.99 4.45 2.18
CA LEU A 14 7.64 3.15 2.03
C LEU A 14 6.65 2.04 1.68
N ALA A 15 5.47 2.02 2.32
CA ALA A 15 4.40 1.08 2.03
C ALA A 15 3.95 1.20 0.56
N ALA A 16 3.64 2.41 0.12
CA ALA A 16 3.23 2.68 -1.26
C ALA A 16 4.34 2.35 -2.27
N ALA A 17 5.59 2.74 -1.99
CA ALA A 17 6.72 2.49 -2.89
C ALA A 17 7.01 0.99 -3.07
N LEU A 18 6.94 0.20 -1.99
CA LEU A 18 7.12 -1.25 -2.06
C LEU A 18 5.97 -1.92 -2.82
N ALA A 19 4.72 -1.50 -2.60
CA ALA A 19 3.57 -2.00 -3.35
C ALA A 19 3.66 -1.65 -4.84
N ILE A 20 4.11 -0.44 -5.19
CA ILE A 20 4.37 -0.04 -6.59
C ILE A 20 5.43 -0.93 -7.21
N TYR A 21 6.58 -1.09 -6.53
CA TYR A 21 7.67 -1.93 -7.02
C TYR A 21 7.19 -3.36 -7.29
N ASP A 22 6.48 -3.94 -6.34
CA ASP A 22 6.00 -5.32 -6.42
C ASP A 22 4.93 -5.50 -7.52
N GLY A 23 4.01 -4.54 -7.63
CA GLY A 23 3.04 -4.46 -8.72
C GLY A 23 3.71 -4.42 -10.10
N ILE A 24 4.74 -3.57 -10.29
CA ILE A 24 5.50 -3.49 -11.54
C ILE A 24 6.19 -4.82 -11.86
N VAL A 25 6.90 -5.41 -10.88
CA VAL A 25 7.59 -6.69 -11.06
C VAL A 25 6.62 -7.81 -11.46
N ARG A 26 5.43 -7.85 -10.83
CA ARG A 26 4.37 -8.82 -11.17
C ARG A 26 3.83 -8.63 -12.58
N LEU A 27 3.61 -7.38 -13.01
CA LEU A 27 3.11 -7.07 -14.35
C LEU A 27 4.12 -7.45 -15.45
N GLN A 28 5.42 -7.28 -15.20
CA GLN A 28 6.47 -7.67 -16.15
C GLN A 28 6.61 -9.19 -16.29
N GLY A 29 6.40 -9.94 -15.19
CA GLY A 29 6.64 -11.38 -15.13
C GLY A 29 5.63 -12.29 -15.87
N LYS A 30 4.61 -11.75 -16.56
CA LYS A 30 3.49 -12.52 -17.15
C LYS A 30 2.81 -13.49 -16.16
N ARG A 31 2.82 -13.19 -14.85
CA ARG A 31 2.32 -14.08 -13.79
C ARG A 31 0.86 -13.78 -13.44
N GLY A 32 -0.05 -14.57 -14.00
CA GLY A 32 -1.26 -15.14 -13.37
C GLY A 32 -2.36 -14.28 -12.71
N ASN A 33 -2.17 -13.01 -12.36
CA ASN A 33 -3.24 -12.21 -11.74
C ASN A 33 -3.15 -10.74 -12.12
N SER A 34 -3.25 -10.47 -13.43
CA SER A 34 -3.00 -9.14 -13.98
C SER A 34 -3.91 -8.07 -13.39
N PHE A 35 -5.16 -8.41 -13.04
CA PHE A 35 -6.08 -7.45 -12.45
C PHE A 35 -5.66 -6.98 -11.05
N LEU A 36 -5.33 -7.89 -10.12
CA LEU A 36 -4.87 -7.50 -8.78
C LEU A 36 -3.56 -6.74 -8.82
N ALA A 37 -2.62 -7.11 -9.72
CA ALA A 37 -1.35 -6.39 -9.85
C ALA A 37 -1.54 -4.97 -10.40
N VAL A 38 -2.47 -4.76 -11.35
CA VAL A 38 -2.85 -3.41 -11.80
C VAL A 38 -3.51 -2.64 -10.67
N ALA A 39 -4.45 -3.26 -9.94
CA ALA A 39 -5.14 -2.62 -8.81
C ALA A 39 -4.15 -2.19 -7.72
N GLU A 40 -3.21 -3.07 -7.33
CA GLU A 40 -2.12 -2.78 -6.39
C GLU A 40 -1.34 -1.54 -6.84
N LEU A 41 -0.89 -1.53 -8.10
CA LEU A 41 -0.09 -0.43 -8.64
C LEU A 41 -0.86 0.90 -8.66
N VAL A 42 -2.11 0.88 -9.12
CA VAL A 42 -2.96 2.08 -9.20
C VAL A 42 -3.28 2.61 -7.80
N LEU A 43 -3.69 1.75 -6.88
CA LEU A 43 -4.04 2.15 -5.51
C LEU A 43 -2.82 2.67 -4.74
N ALA A 44 -1.66 2.03 -4.88
CA ALA A 44 -0.43 2.51 -4.27
C ALA A 44 0.03 3.85 -4.88
N GLY A 45 -0.12 4.04 -6.19
CA GLY A 45 0.12 5.32 -6.84
C GLY A 45 -0.81 6.42 -6.34
N LEU A 46 -2.11 6.14 -6.24
CA LEU A 46 -3.11 7.08 -5.73
C LEU A 46 -2.90 7.41 -4.25
N MET A 47 -2.54 6.41 -3.43
CA MET A 47 -2.15 6.60 -2.03
C MET A 47 -0.93 7.52 -1.93
N LEU A 48 0.09 7.33 -2.77
CA LEU A 48 1.26 8.20 -2.77
C LEU A 48 0.90 9.63 -3.18
N VAL A 49 0.07 9.80 -4.20
CA VAL A 49 -0.44 11.12 -4.62
C VAL A 49 -1.23 11.79 -3.49
N SER A 50 -2.10 11.05 -2.79
CA SER A 50 -2.95 11.61 -1.74
C SER A 50 -2.18 12.07 -0.51
N VAL A 51 -0.96 11.59 -0.30
CA VAL A 51 -0.08 12.06 0.79
C VAL A 51 0.41 13.49 0.54
N PHE A 52 0.64 13.86 -0.73
CA PHE A 52 1.20 15.16 -1.09
C PHE A 52 0.17 16.13 -1.65
N VAL A 53 -0.99 15.63 -2.06
CA VAL A 53 -2.07 16.40 -2.69
C VAL A 53 -3.37 16.14 -1.93
N ALA A 54 -4.00 17.21 -1.46
CA ALA A 54 -5.34 17.13 -0.88
C ALA A 54 -6.37 16.85 -1.99
N LEU A 55 -6.76 15.59 -2.12
CA LEU A 55 -7.80 15.16 -3.04
C LEU A 55 -9.21 15.39 -2.43
N PRO A 56 -10.26 15.54 -3.25
CA PRO A 56 -11.63 15.71 -2.75
C PRO A 56 -12.13 14.51 -1.94
N VAL A 57 -12.95 14.74 -0.92
CA VAL A 57 -13.60 13.66 -0.15
C VAL A 57 -14.48 12.81 -1.09
N PRO A 58 -14.43 11.46 -1.02
CA PRO A 58 -13.78 10.61 0.01
C PRO A 58 -12.36 10.12 -0.33
N PHE A 59 -11.68 10.68 -1.33
CA PHE A 59 -10.38 10.19 -1.83
C PHE A 59 -9.20 10.57 -0.90
N THR A 60 -9.19 10.03 0.30
CA THR A 60 -8.14 10.29 1.29
C THR A 60 -7.09 9.18 1.31
N THR A 61 -5.91 9.47 1.89
CA THR A 61 -4.86 8.48 2.13
C THR A 61 -5.37 7.28 2.92
N PHE A 62 -6.29 7.50 3.87
CA PHE A 62 -6.92 6.40 4.61
C PHE A 62 -7.70 5.46 3.68
N VAL A 63 -8.52 6.01 2.79
CA VAL A 63 -9.32 5.19 1.86
C VAL A 63 -8.43 4.41 0.92
N PHE A 64 -7.41 5.04 0.32
CA PHE A 64 -6.49 4.32 -0.56
C PHE A 64 -5.68 3.25 0.19
N SER A 65 -5.21 3.55 1.40
CA SER A 65 -4.50 2.59 2.25
C SER A 65 -5.39 1.41 2.63
N LEU A 66 -6.67 1.64 2.96
CA LEU A 66 -7.62 0.58 3.30
C LEU A 66 -7.93 -0.33 2.10
N VAL A 67 -8.14 0.23 0.92
CA VAL A 67 -8.41 -0.57 -0.29
C VAL A 67 -7.14 -1.30 -0.74
N LEU A 68 -5.97 -0.66 -0.64
CA LEU A 68 -4.68 -1.29 -0.91
C LEU A 68 -4.41 -2.46 0.03
N GLU A 69 -4.77 -2.33 1.32
CA GLU A 69 -4.65 -3.40 2.31
C GLU A 69 -5.42 -4.65 1.87
N ALA A 70 -6.68 -4.48 1.44
CA ALA A 70 -7.49 -5.58 0.95
C ALA A 70 -6.86 -6.26 -0.28
N VAL A 71 -6.25 -5.48 -1.19
CA VAL A 71 -5.55 -6.02 -2.36
C VAL A 71 -4.28 -6.78 -1.96
N LEU A 72 -3.46 -6.25 -1.05
CA LEU A 72 -2.26 -6.92 -0.55
C LEU A 72 -2.60 -8.22 0.19
N ILE A 73 -3.64 -8.21 1.02
CA ILE A 73 -4.17 -9.42 1.67
C ILE A 73 -4.60 -10.44 0.61
N ALA A 74 -5.36 -10.02 -0.40
CA ALA A 74 -5.80 -10.92 -1.47
C ALA A 74 -4.62 -11.50 -2.26
N LEU A 75 -3.55 -10.72 -2.50
CA LEU A 75 -2.32 -11.18 -3.15
C LEU A 75 -1.57 -12.23 -2.31
N VAL A 76 -1.55 -12.07 -0.98
CA VAL A 76 -0.94 -13.03 -0.06
C VAL A 76 -1.77 -14.32 0.05
N ILE A 77 -3.10 -14.23 0.09
CA ILE A 77 -4.02 -15.37 0.25
C ILE A 77 -4.23 -16.15 -1.04
N LEU A 78 -4.15 -15.49 -2.20
CA LEU A 78 -4.33 -16.10 -3.52
C LEU A 78 -2.97 -16.24 -4.25
N PRO A 79 -1.97 -16.95 -3.70
CA PRO A 79 -0.72 -17.16 -4.39
C PRO A 79 -1.02 -18.00 -5.62
N GLY A 80 -0.80 -17.43 -6.81
CA GLY A 80 -1.02 -18.14 -8.07
C GLY A 80 -0.36 -19.52 -8.07
N LYS A 81 -0.97 -20.48 -8.79
CA LYS A 81 -0.65 -21.93 -8.82
C LYS A 81 0.82 -22.36 -9.05
N ARG A 82 1.76 -21.43 -9.25
CA ARG A 82 3.20 -21.72 -9.34
C ARG A 82 3.98 -20.93 -8.29
N ARG A 83 3.93 -21.48 -7.08
CA ARG A 83 4.91 -21.44 -5.98
C ARG A 83 6.17 -20.61 -6.30
N GLY A 84 6.21 -19.37 -5.81
CA GLY A 84 7.38 -18.49 -5.90
C GLY A 84 7.09 -16.98 -6.07
N GLY A 85 5.83 -16.54 -5.90
CA GLY A 85 5.41 -15.18 -6.24
C GLY A 85 4.88 -14.30 -5.11
N SER A 86 4.79 -14.80 -3.87
CA SER A 86 4.59 -13.91 -2.72
C SER A 86 5.94 -13.29 -2.41
N SER A 87 6.21 -12.15 -3.04
CA SER A 87 7.46 -11.43 -2.87
C SER A 87 7.58 -11.02 -1.40
N THR A 88 8.77 -11.13 -0.82
CA THR A 88 9.08 -10.55 0.50
C THR A 88 8.64 -9.07 0.54
N ALA A 89 8.68 -8.37 -0.60
CA ALA A 89 8.17 -7.02 -0.76
C ALA A 89 6.65 -6.92 -0.47
N THR A 90 5.82 -7.86 -0.92
CA THR A 90 4.36 -7.86 -0.65
C THR A 90 4.09 -7.91 0.83
N PHE A 91 4.82 -8.77 1.55
CA PHE A 91 4.63 -8.95 2.98
C PHE A 91 5.09 -7.73 3.78
N ILE A 92 6.22 -7.13 3.40
CA ILE A 92 6.70 -5.89 4.03
C ILE A 92 5.72 -4.74 3.73
N ALA A 93 5.27 -4.60 2.47
CA ALA A 93 4.29 -3.58 2.08
C ALA A 93 2.99 -3.74 2.86
N LEU A 94 2.50 -4.98 3.02
CA LEU A 94 1.33 -5.31 3.81
C LEU A 94 1.50 -4.84 5.25
N VAL A 95 2.57 -5.27 5.93
CA VAL A 95 2.80 -4.89 7.33
C VAL A 95 2.89 -3.38 7.52
N LEU A 96 3.63 -2.67 6.65
CA LEU A 96 3.75 -1.22 6.73
C LEU A 96 2.41 -0.54 6.46
N ASN A 97 1.65 -1.00 5.46
CA ASN A 97 0.34 -0.44 5.16
C ASN A 97 -0.67 -0.73 6.27
N SER A 98 -0.62 -1.90 6.91
CA SER A 98 -1.44 -2.22 8.10
C SER A 98 -1.21 -1.19 9.21
N VAL A 99 0.05 -0.79 9.46
CA VAL A 99 0.36 0.26 10.45
C VAL A 99 -0.31 1.58 10.08
N VAL A 100 -0.27 1.97 8.80
CA VAL A 100 -0.94 3.19 8.31
C VAL A 100 -2.45 3.11 8.52
N VAL A 101 -3.08 1.99 8.14
CA VAL A 101 -4.53 1.78 8.31
C VAL A 101 -4.92 1.86 9.79
N LEU A 102 -4.21 1.16 10.67
CA LEU A 102 -4.54 1.09 12.10
C LEU A 102 -4.41 2.44 12.79
N ILE A 103 -3.36 3.21 12.46
CA ILE A 103 -3.17 4.55 13.01
C ILE A 103 -4.23 5.50 12.45
N ALA A 104 -4.48 5.48 11.13
CA ALA A 104 -5.46 6.35 10.50
C ALA A 104 -6.91 6.04 10.94
N ALA A 105 -7.22 4.78 11.28
CA ALA A 105 -8.49 4.37 11.86
C ALA A 105 -8.62 4.72 13.37
N GLY A 106 -7.53 5.16 14.01
CA GLY A 106 -7.50 5.42 15.45
C GLY A 106 -7.47 4.16 16.32
N TRP A 107 -7.19 2.99 15.75
CA TRP A 107 -7.12 1.71 16.47
C TRP A 107 -5.75 1.45 17.09
N LEU A 108 -4.70 2.10 16.58
CA LEU A 108 -3.35 2.03 17.09
C LEU A 108 -2.84 3.44 17.38
N HIS A 109 -2.39 3.68 18.61
CA HIS A 109 -1.78 4.95 19.01
C HIS A 109 -0.37 4.69 19.53
N ILE A 110 0.63 5.15 18.78
CA ILE A 110 2.04 5.07 19.17
C ILE A 110 2.56 6.50 19.29
N PRO A 111 2.91 6.94 20.52
CA PRO A 111 3.45 8.27 20.73
C PRO A 111 4.68 8.52 19.86
N GLY A 112 4.68 9.63 19.12
CA GLY A 112 5.79 10.04 18.27
C GLY A 112 5.77 9.51 16.84
N LEU A 113 4.83 8.64 16.44
CA LEU A 113 4.73 8.23 15.03
C LEU A 113 4.04 9.29 14.14
N GLY A 114 3.16 10.11 14.70
CA GLY A 114 2.41 11.14 13.97
C GLY A 114 1.13 11.47 14.69
#